data_AF-A0A7C4P4H0-F1
#
_entry.id   AF-A0A7C4P4H0-F1
#
_cell.length_a   1.000
_cell.length_b   1.000
_cell.length_c   1.000
_cell.angle_alpha   90.00
_cell.angle_beta   90.00
_cell.angle_gamma   90.00
#
_symmetry.space_group_name_H-M   'P 1'
#
loop_
_entity.id
_entity.type
_entity.pdbx_description
1 polymer ?
#
loop_
_entity_poly.entity_id
_entity_poly.type
_entity_poly.pdbx_seq_one_letter_code
_entity_poly.pdbx_strand_id
1 'polypeptide(L)'
;MTDLSSENIYRVFRDLLDEAPAPLRPEIKSLLARAKTGQKTDNQLLRVARRDPVFLQRVNTRLEMFDRERGILIEDSVDSIVLPGPVGSTPGLTCVCPQCDYSITLGEVGEDPGECPTHHVALIPQAQKGR
;
A
#
# COMPACT_ATOMS: atom_id res chain seq x y z
N MET A 1 2.21 -4.63 11.34
CA MET A 1 2.83 -3.37 11.79
C MET A 1 4.18 -3.27 11.11
N THR A 2 4.27 -2.48 10.05
CA THR A 2 5.48 -2.29 9.25
C THR A 2 6.53 -1.57 10.10
N ASP A 3 7.65 -2.25 10.34
CA ASP A 3 8.81 -1.70 11.06
C ASP A 3 9.49 -0.66 10.14
N LEU A 4 9.02 0.58 10.20
CA LEU A 4 9.70 1.73 9.61
C LEU A 4 11.06 1.88 10.30
N SER A 5 12.08 1.21 9.74
CA SER A 5 13.43 1.23 10.27
C SER A 5 13.88 2.68 10.50
N SER A 6 14.36 2.99 11.69
CA SER A 6 14.72 4.36 12.10
C SER A 6 15.72 5.01 11.12
N GLU A 7 16.53 4.20 10.43
CA GLU A 7 17.41 4.63 9.34
C GLU A 7 16.68 5.29 8.17
N ASN A 8 15.53 4.77 7.73
CA ASN A 8 14.75 5.36 6.65
C ASN A 8 14.25 6.75 7.04
N ILE A 9 13.81 6.91 8.30
CA ILE A 9 13.42 8.20 8.84
C ILE A 9 14.61 9.18 8.77
N TYR A 10 15.79 8.80 9.26
CA TYR A 10 16.95 9.67 9.21
C TYR A 10 17.41 10.01 7.78
N ARG A 11 17.20 9.10 6.83
CA ARG A 11 17.54 9.32 5.41
C ARG A 11 16.57 10.30 4.76
N VAL A 12 15.25 10.13 4.95
CA VAL A 12 14.23 11.05 4.44
C VAL A 12 14.40 12.46 4.99
N PHE A 13 14.65 12.60 6.29
CA PHE A 13 14.89 13.91 6.90
C PHE A 13 16.19 14.58 6.44
N ARG A 14 17.19 13.81 5.98
CA ARG A 14 18.39 14.38 5.34
C ARG A 14 18.10 14.88 3.94
N ASP A 15 17.37 14.10 3.15
CA ASP A 15 17.01 14.43 1.77
C ASP A 15 16.12 15.69 1.72
N LEU A 16 15.14 15.76 2.62
CA LEU A 16 14.21 16.87 2.73
C LEU A 16 14.74 18.04 3.57
N LEU A 17 15.99 18.02 4.03
CA LEU A 17 16.54 19.11 4.86
C LEU A 17 16.58 20.43 4.09
N ASP A 18 16.90 20.36 2.80
CA ASP A 18 16.90 21.51 1.90
C ASP A 18 15.49 22.00 1.52
N GLU A 19 14.49 21.14 1.62
CA GLU A 19 13.08 21.51 1.39
C GLU A 19 12.36 21.91 2.69
N ALA A 20 12.99 21.69 3.85
CA ALA A 20 12.40 21.99 5.14
C ALA A 20 12.21 23.49 5.33
N PRO A 21 11.11 23.93 5.95
CA PRO A 21 10.87 25.33 6.23
C PRO A 21 11.98 25.90 7.13
N ALA A 22 12.42 27.13 6.82
CA ALA A 22 13.49 27.84 7.51
C ALA A 22 13.47 27.75 9.05
N PRO A 23 12.32 27.88 9.75
CA PRO A 23 12.26 27.75 11.20
C PRO A 23 12.51 26.32 11.73
N LEU A 24 12.25 25.27 10.95
CA LEU A 24 12.40 23.88 11.39
C LEU A 24 13.77 23.29 11.04
N ARG A 25 14.44 23.80 10.00
CA ARG A 25 15.79 23.40 9.56
C ARG A 25 16.82 23.26 10.69
N PRO A 26 17.03 24.24 11.60
CA PRO A 26 18.03 24.12 12.66
C PRO A 26 17.70 23.01 13.66
N GLU A 27 16.41 22.82 13.97
CA GLU A 27 15.94 21.80 14.89
C GLU A 27 16.14 20.39 14.30
N ILE A 28 15.76 20.20 13.02
CA ILE A 28 15.98 18.95 12.28
C ILE A 28 17.48 18.63 12.20
N LYS A 29 18.32 19.61 11.88
CA LYS A 29 19.78 19.43 11.77
C LYS A 29 20.41 19.00 13.10
N SER A 30 19.95 19.59 14.21
CA SER A 30 20.39 19.21 15.56
C SER A 30 19.99 17.78 15.91
N LEU A 31 18.76 17.39 15.61
CA LEU A 31 18.27 16.03 15.84
C LEU A 31 19.03 15.00 14.98
N LEU A 32 19.29 15.30 13.71
CA LEU A 32 20.11 14.44 12.83
C LEU A 32 21.56 14.29 13.32
N ALA A 33 22.15 15.35 13.91
CA ALA A 33 23.48 15.26 14.50
C ALA A 33 23.50 14.32 15.72
N ARG A 34 22.47 14.38 16.56
CA ARG A 34 22.29 13.45 17.70
C ARG A 34 22.02 12.00 17.25
N ALA A 35 21.32 11.83 16.13
CA ALA A 35 21.17 10.51 15.51
C ALA A 35 22.52 9.87 15.14
N LYS A 36 23.46 10.68 14.61
CA LYS A 36 24.83 10.21 14.29
C LYS A 36 25.62 9.74 15.52
N THR A 37 25.32 10.25 16.70
CA THR A 37 25.95 9.82 17.96
C THR A 37 25.23 8.61 18.59
N GLY A 38 24.32 7.96 17.87
CA GLY A 38 23.58 6.78 18.33
C GLY A 38 22.35 7.09 19.18
N GLN A 39 21.93 8.35 19.34
CA GLN A 39 20.67 8.67 20.02
C GLN A 39 19.48 8.45 19.09
N LYS A 40 18.47 7.71 19.57
CA LYS A 40 17.19 7.56 18.88
C LYS A 40 16.41 8.88 18.90
N THR A 41 16.35 9.56 17.77
CA THR A 41 15.68 10.85 17.59
C THR A 41 14.59 10.82 16.53
N ASP A 42 14.31 9.64 15.96
CA ASP A 42 13.25 9.37 14.97
C ASP A 42 11.89 9.96 15.36
N ASN A 43 11.40 9.66 16.56
CA ASN A 43 10.15 10.19 17.09
C ASN A 43 10.18 11.73 17.28
N GLN A 44 11.33 12.30 17.63
CA GLN A 44 11.47 13.75 17.79
C GLN A 44 11.42 14.43 16.41
N LEU A 45 12.09 13.89 15.40
CA LEU A 45 12.03 14.37 14.03
C LEU A 45 10.60 14.38 13.49
N LEU A 46 9.85 13.31 13.71
CA LEU A 46 8.43 13.23 13.33
C LEU A 46 7.56 14.27 14.06
N ARG A 47 7.83 14.55 15.35
CA ARG A 47 7.13 15.62 16.07
C ARG A 47 7.45 17.01 15.52
N VAL A 48 8.69 17.25 15.12
CA VAL A 48 9.09 18.51 14.48
C VAL A 48 8.35 18.67 13.15
N ALA A 49 8.31 17.61 12.33
CA ALA A 49 7.56 17.64 11.08
C ALA A 49 6.07 17.92 11.30
N ARG A 50 5.45 17.40 12.36
CA ARG A 50 4.03 17.69 12.69
C ARG A 50 3.71 19.16 12.96
N ARG A 51 4.71 20.00 13.24
CA ARG A 51 4.51 21.45 13.41
C ARG A 51 4.17 22.15 12.10
N ASP A 52 4.50 21.55 10.97
CA ASP A 52 4.15 22.05 9.63
C ASP A 52 3.45 20.94 8.82
N PRO A 53 2.13 21.05 8.57
CA PRO A 53 1.37 19.98 7.94
C PRO A 53 1.79 19.71 6.48
N VAL A 54 2.30 20.72 5.77
CA VAL A 54 2.75 20.60 4.38
C VAL A 54 4.07 19.81 4.32
N PHE A 55 5.00 20.14 5.20
CA PHE A 55 6.26 19.43 5.32
C PHE A 55 6.04 18.00 5.85
N LEU A 56 5.15 17.79 6.82
CA LEU A 56 4.77 16.46 7.28
C LEU A 56 4.23 15.58 6.15
N GLN A 57 3.37 16.15 5.29
CA GLN A 57 2.83 15.42 4.15
C GLN A 57 3.96 14.96 3.21
N ARG A 58 4.93 15.83 2.91
CA ARG A 58 6.11 15.47 2.08
C ARG A 58 6.96 14.38 2.72
N VAL A 59 7.21 14.48 4.03
CA VAL A 59 7.96 13.46 4.78
C VAL A 59 7.24 12.11 4.71
N ASN A 60 5.93 12.08 4.92
CA ASN A 60 5.14 10.85 4.81
C ASN A 60 5.18 10.29 3.39
N THR A 61 4.96 11.10 2.35
CA THR A 61 5.03 10.65 0.95
C THR A 61 6.38 10.04 0.61
N ARG A 62 7.50 10.63 1.09
CA ARG A 62 8.83 10.05 0.89
C ARG A 62 9.04 8.76 1.68
N LEU A 63 8.54 8.67 2.92
CA LEU A 63 8.61 7.44 3.70
C LEU A 63 7.80 6.31 3.05
N GLU A 64 6.61 6.61 2.51
CA GLU A 64 5.78 5.66 1.76
C GLU A 64 6.48 5.19 0.48
N MET A 65 7.20 6.07 -0.24
CA MET A 65 8.01 5.67 -1.39
C MET A 65 9.14 4.72 -1.00
N PHE A 66 9.83 4.96 0.12
CA PHE A 66 10.87 4.06 0.62
C PHE A 66 10.32 2.70 1.07
N ASP A 67 9.13 2.70 1.69
CA ASP A 67 8.44 1.46 2.06
C ASP A 67 8.01 0.68 0.81
N ARG A 68 7.52 1.39 -0.22
CA ARG A 68 7.16 0.81 -1.52
C ARG A 68 8.38 0.30 -2.29
N GLU A 69 9.51 0.98 -2.27
CA GLU A 69 10.77 0.49 -2.87
C GLU A 69 11.31 -0.74 -2.13
N ARG A 70 11.13 -0.83 -0.81
CA ARG A 70 11.39 -2.08 -0.06
C ARG A 70 10.35 -3.16 -0.36
N GLY A 71 9.09 -2.81 -0.60
CA GLY A 71 8.08 -3.73 -1.11
C GLY A 71 8.47 -4.31 -2.47
N ILE A 72 8.93 -3.47 -3.41
CA ILE A 72 9.38 -3.87 -4.75
C ILE A 72 10.67 -4.72 -4.70
N LEU A 73 11.57 -4.50 -3.73
CA LEU A 73 12.78 -5.31 -3.55
C LEU A 73 12.57 -6.58 -2.69
N ILE A 74 11.42 -6.72 -2.02
CA ILE A 74 11.05 -7.90 -1.22
C ILE A 74 9.88 -8.67 -1.88
N GLU A 75 9.32 -8.19 -3.00
CA GLU A 75 8.30 -8.87 -3.82
C GLU A 75 8.87 -9.67 -5.01
N ASP A 76 10.12 -10.15 -4.93
CA ASP A 76 10.50 -11.39 -5.64
C ASP A 76 10.08 -12.64 -4.82
N SER A 77 9.07 -12.47 -3.97
CA SER A 77 8.38 -13.58 -3.32
C SER A 77 6.90 -13.24 -3.25
N VAL A 78 6.25 -13.60 -4.35
CA VAL A 78 4.85 -13.99 -4.49
C VAL A 78 3.78 -12.99 -4.03
N ASP A 79 3.13 -12.46 -5.07
CA ASP A 79 1.70 -12.19 -5.16
C ASP A 79 1.24 -10.75 -4.87
N SER A 80 0.63 -10.15 -5.91
CA SER A 80 -0.16 -8.92 -5.90
C SER A 80 0.54 -7.56 -6.08
N ILE A 81 1.24 -7.39 -7.21
CA ILE A 81 1.52 -6.09 -7.82
C ILE A 81 0.21 -5.44 -8.31
N VAL A 82 -0.35 -4.50 -7.55
CA VAL A 82 -1.35 -3.53 -8.07
C VAL A 82 -0.61 -2.29 -8.59
N LEU A 83 -0.36 -2.28 -9.91
CA LEU A 83 0.08 -1.10 -10.65
C LEU A 83 -1.11 -0.16 -10.90
N PRO A 84 -0.97 1.17 -10.79
CA PRO A 84 -1.97 2.12 -11.28
C PRO A 84 -1.83 2.26 -12.80
N GLY A 85 -2.14 1.21 -13.53
CA GLY A 85 -2.50 1.27 -14.95
C GLY A 85 -4.02 1.29 -15.07
N PRO A 86 -4.61 1.79 -16.17
CA PRO A 86 -6.04 1.66 -16.38
C PRO A 86 -6.39 0.18 -16.23
N VAL A 87 -7.28 -0.10 -15.28
CA VAL A 87 -7.82 -1.43 -14.98
C VAL A 87 -8.40 -2.02 -16.25
N GLY A 88 -7.55 -2.70 -17.02
CA GLY A 88 -7.97 -3.76 -17.89
C GLY A 88 -8.40 -4.88 -16.96
N SER A 89 -9.66 -4.82 -16.53
CA SER A 89 -10.32 -5.90 -15.81
C SER A 89 -10.06 -7.17 -16.60
N THR A 90 -9.23 -8.08 -16.09
CA THR A 90 -9.33 -9.48 -16.48
C THR A 90 -10.77 -9.85 -16.14
N PRO A 91 -11.64 -10.16 -17.12
CA PRO A 91 -13.03 -10.42 -16.82
C PRO A 91 -13.08 -11.69 -15.98
N GLY A 92 -13.29 -11.52 -14.68
CA GLY A 92 -13.55 -12.64 -13.78
C GLY A 92 -14.70 -13.46 -14.36
N LEU A 93 -14.59 -14.79 -14.26
CA LEU A 93 -15.64 -15.67 -14.76
C LEU A 93 -16.87 -15.47 -13.88
N THR A 94 -17.89 -14.79 -14.40
CA THR A 94 -19.15 -14.64 -13.69
C THR A 94 -19.91 -15.96 -13.78
N CYS A 95 -20.14 -16.59 -12.64
CA CYS A 95 -20.98 -17.77 -12.49
C CYS A 95 -22.34 -17.35 -11.94
N VAL A 96 -23.40 -17.94 -12.47
CA VAL A 96 -24.78 -17.58 -12.22
C VAL A 96 -25.57 -18.81 -11.84
N CYS A 97 -26.55 -18.63 -10.96
CA CYS A 97 -27.51 -19.67 -10.68
C CYS A 97 -28.47 -19.81 -11.87
N PRO A 98 -28.80 -21.03 -12.33
CA PRO A 98 -29.79 -21.22 -13.39
C PRO A 98 -31.22 -20.97 -12.89
N GLN A 99 -31.50 -21.08 -11.59
CA GLN A 99 -32.85 -20.99 -11.02
C GLN A 99 -33.19 -19.63 -10.39
N CYS A 100 -32.20 -18.76 -10.20
CA CYS A 100 -32.43 -17.42 -9.66
C CYS A 100 -31.39 -16.42 -10.19
N ASP A 101 -31.54 -15.16 -9.81
CA ASP A 101 -30.65 -14.07 -10.23
C ASP A 101 -29.36 -13.97 -9.39
N TYR A 102 -29.06 -14.97 -8.55
CA TYR A 102 -27.81 -15.02 -7.82
C TYR A 102 -26.63 -15.19 -8.78
N SER A 103 -25.63 -14.32 -8.65
CA SER A 103 -24.41 -14.34 -9.45
C SER A 103 -23.19 -14.03 -8.57
N ILE A 104 -22.07 -14.66 -8.91
CA ILE A 104 -20.78 -14.45 -8.28
C ILE A 104 -19.72 -14.31 -9.38
N THR A 105 -18.77 -13.42 -9.18
CA THR A 105 -17.64 -13.26 -10.09
C THR A 105 -16.42 -13.87 -9.44
N LEU A 106 -15.86 -14.90 -10.08
CA LEU A 106 -14.63 -15.54 -9.60
C LEU A 106 -13.43 -14.70 -10.02
N GLY A 107 -12.53 -14.47 -9.05
CA GLY A 107 -11.32 -13.68 -9.25
C GLY A 107 -10.21 -14.44 -9.96
N GLU A 108 -10.21 -15.77 -9.86
CA GLU A 108 -9.13 -16.64 -10.35
C GLU A 108 -9.65 -17.77 -11.24
N VAL A 109 -8.89 -18.14 -12.27
CA VAL A 109 -9.23 -19.23 -13.19
C VAL A 109 -9.03 -20.57 -12.49
N GLY A 110 -10.12 -21.30 -12.26
CA GLY A 110 -10.11 -22.61 -11.59
C GLY A 110 -10.62 -22.58 -10.15
N GLU A 111 -11.05 -21.43 -9.65
CA GLU A 111 -11.79 -21.33 -8.39
C GLU A 111 -13.13 -22.08 -8.53
N ASP A 112 -13.46 -22.91 -7.54
CA ASP A 112 -14.73 -23.62 -7.54
C ASP A 112 -15.84 -22.60 -7.28
N PRO A 113 -16.81 -22.43 -8.20
CA PRO A 113 -17.84 -21.41 -8.04
C PRO A 113 -18.79 -21.70 -6.88
N GLY A 114 -18.70 -22.89 -6.28
CA GLY A 114 -19.59 -23.33 -5.22
C GLY A 114 -21.03 -23.45 -5.68
N GLU A 115 -21.91 -23.49 -4.69
CA GLU A 115 -23.34 -23.69 -4.87
C GLU A 115 -24.10 -22.39 -4.59
N CYS A 116 -25.26 -22.23 -5.23
CA CYS A 116 -26.15 -21.13 -4.90
C CYS A 116 -26.63 -21.26 -3.45
N PRO A 117 -26.48 -20.23 -2.60
CA PRO A 117 -26.88 -20.31 -1.18
C PRO A 117 -28.40 -20.42 -0.98
N THR A 118 -29.19 -20.19 -2.02
CA THR A 118 -30.66 -20.26 -1.97
C THR A 118 -31.21 -21.60 -2.44
N HIS A 119 -30.62 -22.20 -3.48
CA HIS A 119 -31.14 -23.40 -4.12
C HIS A 119 -30.18 -24.60 -4.01
N HIS A 120 -28.98 -24.39 -3.47
CA HIS A 120 -27.91 -25.39 -3.36
C HIS A 120 -27.64 -26.12 -4.68
N VAL A 121 -27.73 -25.39 -5.81
CA VAL A 121 -27.38 -25.88 -7.14
C VAL A 121 -26.03 -25.32 -7.56
N ALA A 122 -25.24 -26.11 -8.29
CA ALA A 122 -23.96 -25.67 -8.84
C ALA A 122 -24.13 -24.43 -9.72
N LEU A 123 -23.32 -23.40 -9.45
CA LEU A 123 -23.32 -22.19 -10.25
C LEU A 123 -22.64 -22.47 -11.61
N ILE A 124 -23.29 -22.06 -12.69
CA ILE A 124 -22.78 -22.27 -14.05
C ILE A 124 -22.19 -20.97 -14.61
N PRO A 125 -21.17 -21.00 -15.47
CA PRO A 125 -20.65 -19.79 -16.10
C PRO A 125 -21.77 -19.04 -16.86
N GLN A 126 -21.83 -17.72 -16.72
CA GLN A 126 -22.83 -16.87 -17.38
C GLN A 126 -22.84 -17.05 -18.90
N ALA A 127 -21.67 -17.34 -19.49
CA ALA A 127 -21.53 -17.66 -20.91
C ALA A 127 -22.35 -18.91 -21.34
N GLN A 128 -22.73 -19.78 -20.41
CA GLN A 128 -23.53 -20.99 -20.65
C GLN A 128 -25.03 -20.82 -20.35
N LYS A 129 -25.46 -19.74 -19.68
CA LYS A 129 -26.89 -19.48 -19.37
C LYS A 129 -27.70 -19.01 -20.60
N GLY A 130 -27.03 -18.70 -21.71
CA GLY A 130 -27.63 -18.14 -22.93
C GLY A 130 -27.69 -19.04 -24.16
N ARG A 131 -27.73 -20.38 -24.00
CA ARG A 131 -27.96 -21.32 -25.10
C ARG A 131 -29.28 -22.06 -24.93
#